data_AF-A0A1G7DGQ3-F1
#
_entry.id   AF-A0A1G7DGQ3-F1
#
_cell.length_a   1.000
_cell.length_b   1.000
_cell.length_c   1.000
_cell.angle_alpha   90.00
_cell.angle_beta   90.00
_cell.angle_gamma   90.00
#
_symmetry.space_group_name_H-M   'P 1'
#
loop_
_entity.id
_entity.type
_entity.pdbx_description
1 polymer ?
#
loop_
_entity_poly.entity_id
_entity_poly.type
_entity_poly.pdbx_seq_one_letter_code
_entity_poly.pdbx_strand_id
1 'polypeptide(L)'
;MLLLAAALALLMTFYPEKLRAPLWVGFWAAGLLGLGGVCVILLALRKNAAVRWLVCCLLAAMVVLPAWIATSGAATQCTSGSQSMRVAVSEATCRGAFGFGSVLVFVMFVFAVRDTIQKHRR
;
A
#
# COMPACT_ATOMS: atom_id res chain seq x y z
N MET A 1 0.36 -14.97 -1.54
CA MET A 1 0.74 -13.55 -1.76
C MET A 1 1.87 -13.41 -2.78
N LEU A 2 3.03 -14.05 -2.59
CA LEU A 2 4.14 -13.96 -3.56
C LEU A 2 3.77 -14.37 -5.00
N LEU A 3 3.06 -15.48 -5.18
CA LEU A 3 2.57 -15.90 -6.51
C LEU A 3 1.62 -14.87 -7.14
N LEU A 4 0.79 -14.22 -6.32
CA LEU A 4 -0.16 -13.21 -6.77
C LEU A 4 0.57 -11.92 -7.19
N ALA A 5 1.59 -11.52 -6.44
CA ALA A 5 2.47 -10.40 -6.78
C ALA A 5 3.23 -10.65 -8.10
N ALA A 6 3.77 -11.86 -8.27
CA ALA A 6 4.46 -12.26 -9.49
C ALA A 6 3.51 -12.29 -10.70
N ALA A 7 2.30 -12.85 -10.53
CA ALA A 7 1.28 -12.84 -11.57
C ALA A 7 0.85 -11.42 -11.96
N LEU A 8 0.68 -10.53 -10.99
CA LEU A 8 0.38 -9.11 -11.22
C LEU A 8 1.50 -8.39 -11.98
N ALA A 9 2.76 -8.59 -11.57
CA ALA A 9 3.91 -7.99 -12.24
C ALA A 9 4.01 -8.47 -13.71
N LEU A 10 3.81 -9.77 -13.94
CA LEU A 10 3.75 -10.36 -15.28
C LEU A 10 2.63 -9.77 -16.13
N LEU A 11 1.43 -9.66 -15.57
CA LEU A 11 0.28 -9.10 -16.26
C LEU A 11 0.53 -7.63 -16.67
N MET A 12 1.19 -6.85 -15.81
CA MET A 12 1.54 -5.46 -16.08
C MET A 12 2.57 -5.30 -17.20
N THR A 13 3.55 -6.21 -17.28
CA THR A 13 4.52 -6.22 -18.39
C THR A 13 3.89 -6.63 -19.72
N PHE A 14 2.89 -7.52 -19.70
CA PHE A 14 2.27 -8.02 -20.93
C PHE A 14 1.12 -7.16 -21.47
N TYR A 15 0.43 -6.38 -20.61
CA TYR A 15 -0.72 -5.57 -21.01
C TYR A 15 -0.62 -4.11 -20.51
N PRO A 16 0.43 -3.35 -20.87
CA PRO A 16 0.60 -1.97 -20.42
C PRO A 16 -0.55 -1.05 -20.89
N GLU A 17 -1.18 -1.38 -22.01
CA GLU A 17 -2.14 -0.50 -22.71
C GLU A 17 -3.52 -0.42 -22.04
N LYS A 18 -3.81 -1.35 -21.12
CA LYS A 18 -5.04 -1.32 -20.31
C LYS A 18 -4.85 -0.70 -18.92
N LEU A 19 -3.62 -0.33 -18.54
CA LEU A 19 -3.39 0.31 -17.26
C LEU A 19 -3.76 1.80 -17.33
N ARG A 20 -4.85 2.17 -16.65
CA ARG A 20 -5.18 3.59 -16.39
C ARG A 20 -4.24 4.26 -15.39
N ALA A 21 -3.44 3.48 -14.66
CA ALA A 21 -2.52 3.96 -13.65
C ALA A 21 -1.07 3.91 -14.17
N PRO A 22 -0.20 4.83 -13.72
CA PRO A 22 1.20 4.81 -14.12
C PRO A 22 1.92 3.55 -13.62
N LEU A 23 2.78 2.98 -14.47
CA LEU A 23 3.46 1.70 -14.27
C LEU A 23 4.18 1.59 -12.92
N TRP A 24 4.79 2.68 -12.44
CA TRP A 24 5.51 2.69 -11.17
C TRP A 24 4.60 2.35 -9.98
N VAL A 25 3.33 2.79 -9.98
CA VAL A 25 2.36 2.45 -8.91
C VAL A 25 2.09 0.96 -8.87
N GLY A 26 2.04 0.34 -10.06
CA GLY A 26 1.86 -1.09 -10.20
C GLY A 26 3.01 -1.90 -9.61
N PHE A 27 4.25 -1.49 -9.91
CA PHE A 27 5.44 -2.10 -9.30
C PHE A 27 5.47 -1.93 -7.78
N TRP A 28 5.08 -0.76 -7.27
CA TRP A 28 4.96 -0.54 -5.82
C TRP A 28 3.93 -1.45 -5.17
N ALA A 29 2.75 -1.60 -5.76
CA ALA A 29 1.70 -2.49 -5.25
C ALA A 29 2.16 -3.96 -5.26
N ALA A 30 2.79 -4.42 -6.35
CA ALA A 30 3.34 -5.77 -6.43
C ALA A 30 4.45 -6.00 -5.38
N GLY A 31 5.34 -5.01 -5.18
CA GLY A 31 6.38 -5.06 -4.16
C GLY A 31 5.83 -5.14 -2.74
N LEU A 32 4.83 -4.32 -2.42
CA LEU A 32 4.13 -4.35 -1.13
C LEU A 32 3.47 -5.71 -0.86
N LEU A 33 2.85 -6.29 -1.89
CA LEU A 33 2.18 -7.59 -1.78
C LEU A 33 3.19 -8.74 -1.61
N GLY A 34 4.35 -8.64 -2.26
CA GLY A 34 5.50 -9.52 -2.03
C GLY A 34 6.04 -9.42 -0.61
N LEU A 35 6.31 -8.19 -0.13
CA LEU A 35 6.75 -7.91 1.23
C LEU A 35 5.74 -8.42 2.28
N GLY A 36 4.44 -8.24 2.04
CA GLY A 36 3.38 -8.80 2.87
C GLY A 36 3.46 -10.33 2.97
N GLY A 37 3.73 -11.00 1.85
CA GLY A 37 3.97 -12.45 1.84
C GLY A 37 5.19 -12.87 2.66
N VAL A 38 6.29 -12.13 2.53
CA VAL A 38 7.52 -12.36 3.31
C VAL A 38 7.28 -12.12 4.80
N CYS A 39 6.52 -11.10 5.18
CA CYS A 39 6.08 -10.86 6.56
C CYS A 39 5.35 -12.06 7.14
N VAL A 40 4.38 -12.63 6.41
CA VAL A 40 3.60 -13.79 6.88
C VAL A 40 4.51 -15.01 7.08
N ILE A 41 5.46 -15.25 6.17
CA ILE A 41 6.44 -16.34 6.29
C ILE A 41 7.34 -16.14 7.52
N LEU A 42 7.86 -14.94 7.74
CA LEU A 42 8.70 -14.63 8.90
C LEU A 42 7.93 -14.69 10.22
N LEU A 43 6.65 -14.33 10.21
CA LEU A 43 5.75 -14.49 11.34
C LEU A 43 5.55 -15.98 11.68
N ALA A 44 5.37 -16.83 10.65
CA ALA A 44 5.31 -18.29 10.82
C ALA A 44 6.62 -18.86 11.40
N LEU A 45 7.77 -18.28 11.04
CA LEU A 45 9.09 -18.64 11.60
C LEU A 45 9.38 -18.03 12.98
N ARG A 46 8.43 -17.31 13.59
CA ARG A 46 8.55 -16.61 14.89
C ARG A 46 9.75 -15.64 14.97
N LYS A 47 10.28 -15.15 13.85
CA LYS A 47 11.36 -14.17 13.81
C LYS A 47 10.84 -12.75 14.01
N ASN A 48 10.30 -12.50 15.21
CA ASN A 48 9.56 -11.27 15.55
C ASN A 48 10.36 -9.97 15.36
N ALA A 49 11.69 -10.00 15.53
CA ALA A 49 12.54 -8.83 15.31
C ALA A 49 12.60 -8.42 13.82
N ALA A 50 12.74 -9.39 12.91
CA ALA A 50 12.77 -9.14 11.48
C ALA A 50 11.39 -8.68 10.96
N VAL A 51 10.32 -9.29 11.46
CA VAL A 51 8.93 -8.90 11.12
C VAL A 51 8.67 -7.44 11.46
N ARG A 52 9.17 -6.94 12.61
CA ARG A 52 8.96 -5.53 13.02
C ARG A 52 9.57 -4.53 12.04
N TRP A 53 10.81 -4.75 11.63
CA TRP A 53 11.47 -3.91 10.63
C TRP A 53 10.74 -3.95 9.29
N LEU A 54 10.32 -5.14 8.87
CA LEU A 54 9.57 -5.34 7.63
C LEU A 54 8.20 -4.65 7.66
N VAL A 55 7.48 -4.72 8.79
CA VAL A 55 6.21 -4.01 8.98
C VAL A 55 6.42 -2.50 8.96
N CYS A 56 7.51 -1.98 9.55
CA CYS A 56 7.85 -0.56 9.46
C CYS A 56 8.08 -0.13 7.99
N CYS A 57 8.88 -0.88 7.23
CA CYS A 57 9.09 -0.61 5.80
C CYS A 57 7.77 -0.67 5.01
N LEU A 58 6.91 -1.65 5.30
CA LEU A 58 5.62 -1.82 4.64
C LEU A 58 4.69 -0.63 4.92
N LEU A 59 4.62 -0.19 6.18
CA LEU A 59 3.81 0.96 6.59
C LEU A 59 4.34 2.26 5.98
N ALA A 60 5.65 2.48 5.95
CA ALA A 60 6.25 3.65 5.29
C ALA A 60 5.86 3.68 3.80
N ALA A 61 6.01 2.55 3.10
CA ALA A 61 5.60 2.40 1.71
C ALA A 61 4.08 2.61 1.50
N MET A 62 3.26 2.14 2.43
CA MET A 62 1.81 2.34 2.44
C MET A 62 1.37 3.77 2.76
N VAL A 63 2.23 4.65 3.29
CA VAL A 63 1.93 6.08 3.43
C VAL A 63 2.18 6.81 2.12
N VAL A 64 3.26 6.46 1.41
CA VAL A 64 3.69 7.14 0.17
C VAL A 64 2.61 7.08 -0.91
N LEU A 65 1.98 5.91 -1.12
CA LEU A 65 0.95 5.73 -2.15
C LEU A 65 -0.32 6.57 -1.93
N PRO A 66 -1.04 6.46 -0.79
CA PRO A 66 -2.23 7.27 -0.54
C PRO A 66 -1.90 8.76 -0.35
N ALA A 67 -0.72 9.11 0.16
CA ALA A 67 -0.28 10.51 0.16
C ALA A 67 -0.12 11.04 -1.28
N TRP A 68 0.50 10.28 -2.17
CA TRP A 68 0.60 10.62 -3.58
C TRP A 68 -0.78 10.75 -4.25
N ILE A 69 -1.70 9.82 -3.98
CA ILE A 69 -3.08 9.88 -4.52
C ILE A 69 -3.80 11.14 -4.02
N ALA A 70 -3.62 11.52 -2.75
CA ALA A 70 -4.24 12.71 -2.18
C ALA A 70 -3.68 14.02 -2.76
N THR A 71 -2.39 14.06 -3.12
CA THR A 71 -1.73 15.28 -3.64
C THR A 71 -1.68 15.37 -5.16
N SER A 72 -1.81 14.26 -5.88
CA SER A 72 -1.74 14.23 -7.35
C SER A 72 -3.09 14.48 -8.01
N GLY A 73 -3.06 14.91 -9.28
CA GLY A 73 -4.24 15.01 -10.14
C GLY A 73 -4.98 13.68 -10.35
N ALA A 74 -4.43 12.54 -9.89
CA ALA A 74 -5.09 11.24 -9.94
C ALA A 74 -6.41 11.20 -9.15
N ALA A 75 -6.58 12.08 -8.16
CA ALA A 75 -7.85 12.23 -7.43
C ALA A 75 -9.04 12.63 -8.34
N THR A 76 -8.77 13.28 -9.47
CA THR A 76 -9.81 13.64 -10.46
C THR A 76 -10.41 12.41 -11.14
N GLN A 77 -9.73 11.26 -11.11
CA GLN A 77 -10.21 10.00 -11.70
C GLN A 77 -10.84 9.05 -10.67
N CYS A 78 -11.23 9.56 -9.50
CA CYS A 78 -11.99 8.82 -8.52
C CYS A 78 -13.43 8.51 -8.97
N THR A 79 -13.58 7.72 -10.03
CA THR A 79 -14.82 7.02 -10.33
C THR A 79 -14.76 5.68 -9.58
N SER A 80 -15.54 5.53 -8.52
CA SER A 80 -15.76 4.21 -7.90
C SER A 80 -16.60 3.38 -8.87
N GLY A 81 -15.92 2.63 -9.75
CA GLY A 81 -16.56 1.73 -10.70
C GLY A 81 -16.52 0.30 -10.18
N SER A 82 -17.53 -0.10 -9.39
CA SER A 82 -18.01 -1.48 -9.49
C SER A 82 -18.85 -1.56 -10.78
N GLN A 83 -18.80 -2.67 -11.51
CA GLN A 83 -19.37 -2.82 -12.86
C GLN A 83 -20.87 -2.47 -13.01
N SER A 84 -21.61 -2.18 -11.94
CA SER A 84 -23.04 -1.84 -11.98
C SER A 84 -23.44 -0.46 -11.46
N MET A 85 -22.56 0.31 -10.81
CA MET A 85 -22.93 1.63 -10.27
C MET A 85 -21.77 2.62 -10.39
N ARG A 86 -21.78 3.45 -11.43
CA ARG A 86 -20.90 4.62 -11.53
C ARG A 86 -21.48 5.74 -10.67
N VAL A 87 -21.17 5.72 -9.39
CA VAL A 87 -21.41 6.90 -8.53
C VAL A 87 -20.25 7.85 -8.75
N ALA A 88 -20.54 9.04 -9.27
CA ALA A 88 -19.58 10.14 -9.31
C ALA A 88 -19.37 10.61 -7.86
N VAL A 89 -18.38 10.05 -7.19
CA VAL A 89 -17.99 10.49 -5.85
C VAL A 89 -17.29 11.84 -6.01
N SER A 90 -17.65 12.84 -5.19
CA SER A 90 -17.01 14.15 -5.27
C SER A 90 -15.50 13.99 -5.06
N GLU A 91 -14.70 14.71 -5.85
CA GLU A 91 -13.24 14.68 -5.76
C GLU A 91 -12.76 14.94 -4.32
N ALA A 92 -13.46 15.82 -3.59
CA ALA A 92 -13.19 16.13 -2.19
C ALA A 92 -13.38 14.92 -1.28
N THR A 93 -14.40 14.09 -1.50
CA THR A 93 -14.65 12.87 -0.72
C THR A 93 -13.53 11.85 -0.94
N CYS A 94 -13.05 11.72 -2.18
CA CYS A 94 -12.00 10.77 -2.50
C CYS A 94 -10.65 11.20 -1.92
N ARG A 95 -10.28 12.48 -2.07
CA ARG A 95 -9.09 13.05 -1.42
C ARG A 95 -9.17 12.93 0.10
N GLY A 96 -10.35 13.17 0.68
CA GLY A 96 -10.60 13.02 2.11
C GLY A 96 -10.41 11.59 2.61
N ALA A 97 -10.95 10.60 1.90
CA ALA A 97 -10.81 9.18 2.27
C ALA A 97 -9.35 8.71 2.19
N PHE A 98 -8.65 9.04 1.11
CA PHE A 98 -7.22 8.68 0.95
C PHE A 98 -6.32 9.44 1.93
N GLY A 99 -6.60 10.72 2.18
CA GLY A 99 -5.87 11.52 3.17
C GLY A 99 -6.10 11.05 4.60
N PHE A 100 -7.34 10.68 4.97
CA PHE A 100 -7.62 10.10 6.27
C PHE A 100 -6.94 8.73 6.43
N GLY A 101 -6.99 7.90 5.39
CA GLY A 101 -6.28 6.63 5.35
C GLY A 101 -4.76 6.79 5.55
N SER A 102 -4.13 7.77 4.89
CA SER A 102 -2.69 8.01 5.04
C SER A 102 -2.32 8.46 6.45
N VAL A 103 -3.12 9.34 7.08
CA VAL A 103 -2.92 9.76 8.47
C VAL A 103 -3.04 8.57 9.43
N LEU A 104 -4.05 7.72 9.25
CA LEU A 104 -4.25 6.55 10.10
C LEU A 104 -3.07 5.58 9.99
N VAL A 105 -2.63 5.27 8.78
CA VAL A 105 -1.45 4.42 8.53
C VAL A 105 -0.18 5.06 9.11
N PHE A 106 -0.03 6.38 9.00
CA PHE A 106 1.11 7.11 9.59
C PHE A 106 1.12 7.03 11.12
N VAL A 107 -0.03 7.15 11.77
CA VAL A 107 -0.14 6.96 13.23
C VAL A 107 0.27 5.54 13.61
N MET A 108 -0.22 4.52 12.89
CA MET A 108 0.18 3.12 13.12
C MET A 108 1.69 2.92 12.92
N PHE A 109 2.29 3.57 11.92
CA PHE A 109 3.73 3.56 11.68
C PHE A 109 4.51 4.13 12.87
N VAL A 110 4.13 5.30 13.38
CA VAL A 110 4.78 5.92 14.55
C VAL A 110 4.70 5.01 15.77
N PHE A 111 3.56 4.36 16.01
CA PHE A 111 3.41 3.40 17.09
C PHE A 111 4.30 2.16 16.89
N ALA A 112 4.34 1.58 15.69
CA ALA A 112 5.16 0.42 15.37
C ALA A 112 6.67 0.71 15.54
N VAL A 113 7.12 1.90 15.09
CA VAL A 113 8.51 2.35 15.27
C VAL A 113 8.83 2.55 16.75
N ARG A 114 7.94 3.22 17.50
CA ARG A 114 8.11 3.42 18.95
C ARG A 114 8.22 2.10 19.70
N ASP A 115 7.33 1.15 19.44
CA ASP A 115 7.36 -0.18 20.05
C ASP A 115 8.64 -0.96 19.68
N THR A 116 9.13 -0.81 18.45
CA THR A 116 10.37 -1.45 18.00
C THR A 116 11.59 -0.86 18.71
N ILE A 117 11.67 0.48 18.84
CA ILE A 117 12.76 1.17 19.54
C ILE A 117 12.74 0.84 21.05
N GLN A 118 11.58 0.89 21.70
CA GLN A 118 11.47 0.62 23.14
C GLN A 118 11.89 -0.80 23.49
N LYS A 119 11.58 -1.78 22.65
CA LYS A 119 11.92 -3.18 22.91
C LYS A 119 13.37 -3.53 22.64
N HIS A 120 14.09 -2.72 21.83
CA HIS A 120 15.53 -2.89 21.63
C HIS A 120 16.36 -2.25 22.75
N ARG A 121 15.76 -1.37 23.56
CA ARG A 121 16.42 -0.69 24.69
C ARG A 121 16.36 -1.47 26.01
N ARG A 122 15.62 -2.58 26.06
CA ARG A 122 15.59 -3.54 27.18
C ARG A 122 16.37 -4.79 26.80
#